data_AF-A0AAW8BAT8-F1
#
_entry.id   AF-A0AAW8BAT8-F1
#
_cell.length_a   1.000
_cell.length_b   1.000
_cell.length_c   1.000
_cell.angle_alpha   90.00
_cell.angle_beta   90.00
_cell.angle_gamma   90.00
#
_symmetry.space_group_name_H-M   'P 1'
#
loop_
_entity.id
_entity.type
_entity.pdbx_description
1 polymer ?
#
loop_
_entity_poly.entity_id
_entity_poly.type
_entity_poly.pdbx_seq_one_letter_code
_entity_poly.pdbx_strand_id
1 'polypeptide(L)' 'MEYTVVENQFLDVLIKEVNTKIKEGWIPQGGISFKTDNIFYRRLYAQTLIKNK' A
#
# COMPACT_ATOMS: atom_id res chain seq x y z
N MET A 1 10.09 -7.60 14.21
CA MET A 1 8.89 -7.43 13.36
C MET A 1 8.81 -5.96 13.02
N GLU A 2 8.92 -5.63 11.73
CA GLU A 2 8.79 -4.27 11.22
C GLU A 2 7.44 -4.12 10.53
N TYR A 3 6.85 -2.92 10.57
CA TYR A 3 5.57 -2.60 9.97
C TYR A 3 5.70 -1.36 9.08
N THR A 4 4.99 -1.36 7.97
CA THR A 4 4.93 -0.20 7.06
C THR A 4 3.58 -0.12 6.37
N VAL A 5 3.23 1.08 5.92
CA VAL A 5 2.07 1.34 5.07
C VAL A 5 2.58 1.98 3.80
N VAL A 6 2.19 1.41 2.66
CA VAL A 6 2.41 2.02 1.35
C VAL A 6 1.12 2.73 0.98
N GLU A 7 1.19 4.01 0.64
CA GLU A 7 0.05 4.82 0.25
C GLU A 7 0.32 5.53 -1.07
N ASN A 8 -0.65 5.52 -1.99
CA ASN A 8 -0.52 6.26 -3.24
C ASN A 8 -1.89 6.66 -3.79
N GLN A 9 -1.93 7.77 -4.52
CA GLN A 9 -3.16 8.22 -5.20
C GLN A 9 -3.45 7.40 -6.46
N PHE A 10 -2.43 6.79 -7.05
CA PHE A 10 -2.52 5.97 -8.25
C PHE A 10 -2.36 4.49 -7.89
N LEU A 11 -3.38 3.69 -8.21
CA LEU A 11 -3.41 2.27 -7.86
C LEU A 11 -2.26 1.49 -8.51
N ASP A 12 -1.88 1.82 -9.75
CA ASP A 12 -0.78 1.17 -10.45
C ASP A 12 0.58 1.48 -9.80
N VAL A 13 0.77 2.69 -9.29
CA VAL A 13 1.98 3.08 -8.56
C VAL A 13 2.03 2.37 -7.21
N LEU A 14 0.91 2.33 -6.47
CA LEU A 14 0.80 1.55 -5.23
C LEU A 14 1.19 0.08 -5.45
N ILE A 15 0.63 -0.56 -6.48
CA ILE A 15 0.91 -1.98 -6.79
C ILE A 15 2.39 -2.18 -7.11
N LYS A 16 3.02 -1.27 -7.86
CA LYS A 16 4.46 -1.33 -8.14
C LYS A 16 5.29 -1.25 -6.86
N GLU A 17 4.99 -0.31 -5.97
CA GLU A 17 5.70 -0.13 -4.70
C GLU A 17 5.53 -1.33 -3.76
N VAL A 18 4.29 -1.83 -3.63
CA VAL A 18 3.99 -3.05 -2.84
C VAL A 18 4.75 -4.24 -3.38
N ASN A 19 4.75 -4.46 -4.70
CA ASN A 19 5.49 -5.57 -5.32
C ASN A 19 7.00 -5.47 -5.15
N THR A 20 7.56 -4.25 -5.17
CA THR A 20 8.97 -4.03 -4.84
C THR A 20 9.27 -4.43 -3.39
N LYS A 21 8.44 -4.02 -2.43
CA LYS A 21 8.58 -4.43 -1.03
C LYS A 21 8.41 -5.94 -0.83
N ILE A 22 7.50 -6.59 -1.56
CA ILE A 22 7.37 -8.06 -1.51
C ILE A 22 8.68 -8.75 -1.91
N LYS A 23 9.36 -8.26 -2.95
CA LYS A 23 10.69 -8.78 -3.35
C LYS A 23 11.77 -8.55 -2.30
N GLU A 24 11.64 -7.51 -1.48
CA GLU A 24 12.52 -7.22 -0.34
C GLU A 24 12.18 -8.05 0.91
N GLY A 25 11.16 -8.93 0.86
CA GLY A 25 10.74 -9.79 1.96
C GLY A 25 9.64 -9.23 2.85
N TRP A 26 8.94 -8.17 2.42
CA TRP A 26 7.74 -7.70 3.12
C TRP A 26 6.52 -8.57 2.75
N ILE A 27 5.63 -8.77 3.71
CA ILE A 27 4.41 -9.58 3.59
C ILE A 27 3.19 -8.66 3.72
N PRO A 28 2.35 -8.53 2.69
CA PRO A 28 1.14 -7.72 2.78
C PRO A 28 0.18 -8.32 3.80
N GLN A 29 -0.42 -7.44 4.60
CA GLN A 29 -1.43 -7.78 5.59
C GLN A 29 -2.79 -7.32 5.08
N GLY A 30 -3.67 -8.28 4.75
CA GLY A 30 -4.99 -7.99 4.19
C GLY A 30 -4.95 -7.41 2.76
N GLY A 31 -6.09 -6.87 2.32
CA GLY A 31 -6.24 -6.26 1.00
C GLY A 31 -6.00 -4.74 1.00
N ILE A 32 -5.97 -4.17 -0.20
CA ILE A 32 -5.81 -2.72 -0.40
C ILE A 32 -7.08 -2.01 0.10
N SER A 33 -6.88 -1.03 0.99
CA SER A 33 -7.93 -0.09 1.40
C SER A 33 -7.86 1.17 0.57
N PHE A 34 -8.98 1.87 0.38
CA PHE A 34 -8.95 3.19 -0.26
C PHE A 34 -9.95 4.15 0.37
N LYS A 35 -9.65 5.44 0.28
CA LYS A 35 -10.59 6.53 0.59
C LYS A 35 -10.74 7.43 -0.63
N THR A 36 -11.93 7.99 -0.79
CA THR A 36 -12.20 9.01 -1.81
C THR A 36 -12.47 10.33 -1.13
N ASP A 37 -11.79 11.38 -1.55
CA ASP A 37 -12.10 12.76 -1.16
C ASP A 37 -13.21 13.30 -2.07
N ASN A 38 -14.32 13.73 -1.46
CA ASN A 38 -15.50 14.23 -2.16
C ASN A 38 -15.27 15.57 -2.86
N ILE A 39 -14.23 16.33 -2.49
CA ILE A 39 -14.00 17.68 -3.04
C ILE A 39 -13.32 17.60 -4.42
N PHE A 40 -12.41 16.64 -4.61
CA PHE A 40 -11.60 16.53 -5.84
C PHE A 40 -11.69 15.16 -6.52
N TYR A 41 -12.57 14.27 -6.06
CA TYR A 41 -12.64 12.86 -6.48
C TYR A 41 -11.29 12.13 -6.42
N ARG A 42 -10.39 12.60 -5.56
CA ARG A 42 -9.06 11.99 -5.40
C ARG A 42 -9.21 10.72 -4.59
N ARG A 43 -8.65 9.64 -5.10
CA ARG A 43 -8.52 8.38 -4.36
C ARG A 43 -7.16 8.35 -3.69
N LEU A 44 -7.11 7.81 -2.49
CA LEU A 44 -5.87 7.40 -1.83
C LEU A 44 -6.01 5.93 -1.49
N TYR A 45 -5.14 5.11 -2.06
CA TYR A 45 -5.03 3.68 -1.80
C TYR A 45 -3.95 3.44 -0.75
N ALA A 46 -4.12 2.41 0.07
CA ALA A 46 -3.19 2.04 1.11
C ALA A 46 -3.10 0.51 1.24
N GLN A 47 -1.89 0.00 1.44
CA GLN A 47 -1.63 -1.41 1.78
C GLN A 47 -0.67 -1.48 2.96
N THR A 48 -1.06 -2.23 3.98
CA THR A 48 -0.21 -2.51 5.13
C THR A 48 0.68 -3.73 4.87
N LEU A 49 1.94 -3.68 5.30
CA LEU A 49 2.90 -4.79 5.20
C LEU A 49 3.69 -4.97 6.50
N ILE A 50 4.10 -6.20 6.77
CA ILE A 50 5.03 -6.54 7.85
C ILE A 50 6.27 -7.24 7.30
N LYS A 51 7.39 -7.14 8.03
CA LYS A 51 8.59 -7.92 7.75
C LYS A 51 9.07 -8.60 9.03
N ASN A 52 9.11 -9.92 8.99
CA ASN A 52 9.72 -10.71 10.06
C ASN A 52 11.23 -10.69 9.83
N LYS A 53 11.99 -10.37 10.88
CA LYS A 53 13.45 -10.37 10.82
C LYS A 53 13.96 -11.78 10.62
#